data_AF-A0A1Y2WV70-F1
#
_entry.id   AF-A0A1Y2WV70-F1
#
_cell.length_a   1.000
_cell.length_b   1.000
_cell.length_c   1.000
_cell.angle_alpha   90.00
_cell.angle_beta   90.00
_cell.angle_gamma   90.00
#
_symmetry.space_group_name_H-M   'P 1'
#
loop_
_entity.id
_entity.type
_entity.pdbx_description
1 polymer ?
#
loop_
_entity_poly.entity_id
_entity_poly.type
_entity_poly.pdbx_seq_one_letter_code
_entity_poly.pdbx_strand_id
1 'polypeptide(L)'
;MVRIAFFALLSVVAAIPAPLQPDPAGAKNVGNGQGTQFIGGECLSSADCASTCCAGVSGQSFGLCSGLGAQTQAGKTGCGFGDNGQGQSPNSTSTN
;
A
#
# COMPACT_ATOMS: atom_id res chain seq x y z
N MET A 1 -46.69 34.43 1.33
CA MET A 1 -45.83 33.76 0.34
C MET A 1 -44.48 33.51 0.98
N VAL A 2 -44.33 32.39 1.69
CA VAL A 2 -43.06 32.02 2.35
C VAL A 2 -42.34 31.07 1.40
N ARG A 3 -41.38 31.60 0.65
CA ARG A 3 -40.47 30.81 -0.18
C ARG A 3 -39.47 30.14 0.77
N ILE A 4 -39.84 28.98 1.29
CA ILE A 4 -38.95 28.10 2.07
C ILE A 4 -37.88 27.63 1.10
N ALA A 5 -36.77 28.38 1.06
CA ALA A 5 -35.57 27.98 0.35
C ALA A 5 -34.96 26.80 1.10
N PHE A 6 -35.30 25.59 0.63
CA PHE A 6 -34.66 24.34 1.00
C PHE A 6 -33.19 24.37 0.53
N PHE A 7 -32.31 25.03 1.28
CA PHE A 7 -30.87 24.81 1.18
C PHE A 7 -30.55 23.50 1.90
N ALA A 8 -30.78 22.38 1.21
CA ALA A 8 -30.27 21.08 1.59
C ALA A 8 -28.73 21.14 1.56
N LEU A 9 -28.13 21.44 2.72
CA LEU A 9 -26.71 21.27 2.99
C LEU A 9 -26.39 19.77 2.96
N LEU A 10 -26.14 19.28 1.75
CA LEU A 10 -25.61 17.94 1.52
C LEU A 10 -24.10 17.99 1.80
N SER A 11 -23.73 17.77 3.06
CA SER A 11 -22.32 17.60 3.45
C SER A 11 -21.79 16.31 2.86
N VAL A 12 -21.17 16.42 1.69
CA VAL A 12 -20.36 15.35 1.07
C VAL A 12 -19.13 15.14 1.95
N VAL A 13 -19.15 14.09 2.78
CA VAL A 13 -17.96 13.56 3.42
C VAL A 13 -17.13 12.89 2.32
N ALA A 14 -16.11 13.59 1.83
CA ALA A 14 -15.09 12.99 0.99
C ALA A 14 -14.29 12.01 1.86
N ALA A 15 -14.51 10.70 1.65
CA ALA A 15 -13.67 9.66 2.21
C ALA A 15 -12.29 9.72 1.54
N ILE A 16 -11.37 10.44 2.15
CA ILE A 16 -9.95 10.48 1.76
C ILE A 16 -9.38 9.08 2.04
N PRO A 17 -8.84 8.36 1.03
CA PRO A 17 -8.18 7.10 1.29
C PRO A 17 -7.00 7.35 2.24
N ALA A 18 -7.00 6.68 3.40
CA ALA A 18 -5.91 6.78 4.34
C ALA A 18 -4.61 6.32 3.66
N PRO A 19 -3.52 7.09 3.74
CA PRO A 19 -2.24 6.67 3.19
C PRO A 19 -1.79 5.40 3.91
N LEU A 20 -1.47 4.35 3.15
CA LEU A 20 -0.82 3.17 3.71
C LEU A 20 0.55 3.59 4.23
N GLN A 21 0.70 3.72 5.55
CA GLN A 21 1.98 4.03 6.17
C GLN A 21 2.68 2.75 6.61
N PRO A 22 4.00 2.65 6.43
CA PRO A 22 4.78 1.57 7.01
C PRO A 22 4.71 1.52 8.53
N ASP A 23 4.67 0.32 9.07
CA ASP A 23 4.78 0.07 10.51
C ASP A 23 6.15 0.58 11.02
N PRO A 24 6.17 1.57 11.94
CA PRO A 24 7.41 2.12 12.50
C PRO A 24 8.24 1.08 13.25
N ALA A 25 7.62 0.02 13.79
CA ALA A 25 8.31 -1.03 14.52
C ALA A 25 9.32 -1.79 13.64
N GLY A 26 9.02 -1.87 12.34
CA GLY A 26 9.84 -2.53 11.34
C GLY A 26 10.88 -1.63 10.67
N ALA A 27 10.87 -0.31 10.90
CA ALA A 27 11.72 0.64 10.16
C ALA A 27 13.23 0.32 10.26
N LYS A 28 13.66 -0.28 11.37
CA LYS A 28 15.06 -0.67 11.59
C LYS A 28 15.49 -1.94 10.82
N ASN A 29 14.55 -2.71 10.31
CA ASN A 29 14.80 -4.00 9.66
C ASN A 29 14.55 -3.98 8.15
N VAL A 30 14.33 -2.79 7.57
CA VAL A 30 14.12 -2.63 6.12
C VAL A 30 15.42 -2.86 5.37
N GLY A 31 15.38 -3.67 4.30
CA GLY A 31 16.52 -3.90 3.41
C GLY A 31 17.65 -4.76 3.98
N ASN A 32 17.43 -5.44 5.10
CA ASN A 32 18.43 -6.33 5.69
C ASN A 32 18.31 -7.79 5.20
N GLY A 33 17.23 -8.13 4.49
CA GLY A 33 16.99 -9.46 3.92
C GLY A 33 16.84 -10.58 4.94
N GLN A 34 16.53 -10.26 6.20
CA GLN A 34 16.48 -11.23 7.30
C GLN A 34 15.08 -11.81 7.57
N GLY A 35 14.07 -11.45 6.76
CA GLY A 35 12.70 -11.95 6.94
C GLY A 35 12.06 -11.53 8.27
N THR A 36 12.48 -10.40 8.84
CA THR A 36 12.03 -9.94 10.17
C THR A 36 10.92 -8.90 10.10
N GLN A 37 10.55 -8.43 8.90
CA GLN A 37 9.43 -7.50 8.72
C GLN A 37 8.09 -8.21 8.78
N PHE A 38 7.20 -7.64 9.59
CA PHE A 38 5.81 -8.10 9.72
C PHE A 38 4.92 -7.51 8.63
N ILE A 39 3.71 -8.05 8.48
CA ILE A 39 2.68 -7.50 7.59
C ILE A 39 2.43 -6.03 7.91
N GLY A 40 2.55 -5.15 6.93
CA GLY A 40 2.45 -3.70 7.12
C GLY A 40 3.79 -3.00 7.39
N GLY A 41 4.90 -3.73 7.53
CA GLY A 41 6.24 -3.15 7.53
C GLY A 41 6.72 -2.78 6.12
N GLU A 42 7.58 -1.77 6.01
CA GLU A 42 8.24 -1.42 4.74
C GLU A 42 9.19 -2.55 4.31
N CYS A 43 9.33 -2.76 3.00
CA CYS A 43 10.26 -3.73 2.45
C CYS A 43 10.90 -3.21 1.16
N LEU A 44 12.15 -3.61 0.94
CA LEU A 44 12.88 -3.38 -0.30
C LEU A 44 12.98 -4.66 -1.13
N SER A 45 12.72 -5.82 -0.53
CA SER A 45 12.67 -7.14 -1.17
C SER A 45 11.73 -8.06 -0.40
N SER A 46 11.19 -9.10 -1.04
CA SER A 46 10.45 -10.17 -0.36
C SER A 46 11.29 -10.89 0.70
N ALA A 47 12.62 -10.82 0.62
CA ALA A 47 13.52 -11.36 1.65
C ALA A 47 13.45 -10.57 2.97
N ASP A 48 12.99 -9.32 2.97
CA ASP A 48 12.82 -8.56 4.21
C ASP A 48 11.60 -9.04 5.02
N CYS A 49 10.59 -9.58 4.33
CA CYS A 49 9.31 -9.94 4.91
C CYS A 49 9.29 -11.36 5.47
N ALA A 50 8.80 -11.53 6.70
CA ALA A 50 8.53 -12.85 7.28
C ALA A 50 7.55 -13.67 6.44
N SER A 51 6.65 -12.98 5.72
CA SER A 51 5.66 -13.57 4.82
C SER A 51 6.18 -13.81 3.40
N THR A 52 7.48 -13.60 3.17
CA THR A 52 8.16 -13.76 1.87
C THR A 52 7.48 -13.02 0.72
N CYS A 53 6.79 -11.93 1.02
CA CYS A 53 6.02 -11.16 0.06
C CYS A 53 6.15 -9.68 0.36
N CYS A 54 6.94 -9.00 -0.46
CA CYS A 54 6.99 -7.55 -0.50
C CYS A 54 6.03 -7.06 -1.58
N ALA A 55 4.89 -6.49 -1.18
CA ALA A 55 3.88 -6.03 -2.11
C ALA A 55 4.04 -4.53 -2.41
N GLY A 56 4.11 -4.17 -3.69
CA GLY A 56 4.12 -2.77 -4.10
C GLY A 56 2.81 -2.08 -3.73
N VAL A 57 2.83 -0.77 -3.50
CA VAL A 57 1.62 0.03 -3.25
C VAL A 57 1.40 1.04 -4.36
N SER A 58 0.19 1.03 -4.92
CA SER A 58 -0.21 1.94 -5.99
C SER A 58 -0.04 3.40 -5.56
N GLY A 59 0.73 4.14 -6.35
CA GLY A 59 1.02 5.56 -6.10
C GLY A 59 2.05 5.82 -5.01
N GLN A 60 2.75 4.80 -4.50
CA GLN A 60 3.84 4.93 -3.54
C GLN A 60 5.12 4.30 -4.08
N SER A 61 6.27 4.84 -3.65
CA SER A 61 7.60 4.41 -4.10
C SER A 61 8.18 3.25 -3.29
N PHE A 62 7.45 2.76 -2.29
CA PHE A 62 7.91 1.74 -1.35
C PHE A 62 7.01 0.50 -1.40
N GLY A 63 7.56 -0.64 -0.99
CA GLY A 63 6.84 -1.88 -0.80
C GLY A 63 6.41 -2.04 0.65
N LEU A 64 5.31 -2.76 0.86
CA LEU A 64 4.90 -3.22 2.18
C LEU A 64 4.83 -4.73 2.21
N CYS A 65 5.31 -5.33 3.30
CA CYS A 65 5.09 -6.73 3.55
C CYS A 65 3.60 -7.04 3.58
N SER A 66 3.18 -7.97 2.74
CA SER A 66 1.79 -8.39 2.64
C SER A 66 1.69 -9.91 2.74
N GLY A 67 0.51 -10.40 3.09
CA GLY A 67 0.24 -11.83 3.02
C GLY A 67 0.07 -12.25 1.56
N LEU A 68 0.46 -13.48 1.22
CA LEU A 68 0.28 -14.04 -0.13
C LEU A 68 -1.18 -13.95 -0.62
N GLY A 69 -2.16 -14.09 0.30
CA GLY A 69 -3.58 -13.94 -0.03
C GLY A 69 -4.12 -12.50 -0.10
N ALA A 70 -3.32 -11.51 0.33
CA ALA A 70 -3.71 -10.09 0.40
C ALA A 70 -2.76 -9.18 -0.40
N GLN A 71 -1.96 -9.77 -1.28
CA GLN A 71 -0.92 -9.10 -2.06
C GLN A 71 -1.47 -8.04 -3.03
N THR A 72 -2.74 -8.13 -3.44
CA THR A 72 -3.42 -7.16 -4.31
C THR A 72 -4.54 -6.38 -3.60
N GLN A 73 -4.66 -6.55 -2.27
CA GLN A 73 -5.73 -5.92 -1.50
C GLN A 73 -5.28 -4.54 -0.99
N ALA A 74 -6.25 -3.67 -0.67
CA ALA A 74 -6.01 -2.35 -0.08
C ALA A 74 -5.07 -1.43 -0.91
N GLY A 75 -5.08 -1.56 -2.24
CA GLY A 75 -4.24 -0.74 -3.12
C GLY A 75 -2.81 -1.27 -3.32
N LYS A 76 -2.56 -2.52 -2.94
CA LYS A 76 -1.31 -3.23 -3.25
C LYS A 76 -1.33 -3.81 -4.67
N THR A 77 -0.17 -3.99 -5.28
CA THR A 77 -0.02 -4.41 -6.68
C THR A 77 0.52 -5.83 -6.87
N GLY A 78 0.72 -6.57 -5.78
CA GLY A 78 1.25 -7.94 -5.81
C GLY A 78 2.66 -8.03 -5.23
N CYS A 79 3.04 -9.24 -4.78
CA CYS A 79 4.36 -9.54 -4.22
C CYS A 79 5.47 -9.45 -5.28
N GLY A 80 6.69 -9.23 -4.83
CA GLY A 80 7.91 -9.25 -5.65
C GLY A 80 8.59 -7.87 -5.78
N PHE A 81 8.09 -6.85 -5.07
CA PHE A 81 8.63 -5.50 -5.14
C PHE A 81 10.10 -5.54 -4.71
N GLY A 82 10.98 -5.07 -5.61
CA GLY A 82 12.43 -5.01 -5.40
C GLY A 82 13.19 -6.35 -5.45
N ASP A 83 12.53 -7.47 -5.79
CA ASP A 83 13.18 -8.77 -6.01
C ASP A 83 13.84 -8.90 -7.40
N ASN A 84 14.57 -7.88 -7.84
CA ASN A 84 15.20 -7.83 -9.17
C ASN A 84 14.21 -7.97 -10.35
N GLY A 85 12.96 -7.50 -10.17
CA GLY A 85 12.03 -7.24 -11.28
C GLY A 85 10.79 -8.14 -11.39
N GLN A 86 10.45 -8.91 -10.34
CA GLN A 86 9.35 -9.87 -10.42
C GLN A 86 8.04 -9.45 -9.73
N GLY A 87 8.04 -8.39 -8.91
CA GLY A 87 6.80 -7.79 -8.41
C GLY A 87 6.65 -6.40 -8.94
N GLN A 88 5.49 -6.22 -9.57
CA GLN A 88 5.08 -5.01 -10.25
C GLN A 88 5.10 -3.85 -9.26
N SER A 89 6.17 -3.05 -9.33
CA SER A 89 6.14 -1.66 -8.91
C SER A 89 5.07 -0.97 -9.76
N PRO A 90 4.09 -0.28 -9.15
CA PRO A 90 3.12 0.54 -9.88
C PRO A 90 3.79 1.85 -10.31
N ASN A 91 4.84 1.71 -11.11
CA ASN A 91 5.12 2.64 -12.19
C ASN A 91 5.13 1.90 -13.55
N SER A 92 4.54 0.71 -13.62
CA SER A 92 3.93 0.24 -14.88
C SER A 92 2.54 0.85 -14.98
N THR A 93 2.50 2.15 -15.23
CA THR A 93 1.34 2.79 -15.86
C THR A 93 1.09 2.03 -17.16
N SER A 94 0.12 1.11 -17.14
CA SER A 94 -0.55 0.65 -18.34
C SER A 94 -1.37 1.84 -18.84
N THR A 95 -0.68 2.77 -19.50
CA THR A 95 -1.30 3.73 -20.39
C THR A 95 -1.71 2.91 -21.61
N ASN A 96 -3.01 2.76 -21.82
CA ASN A 96 -3.56 2.32 -23.10
C ASN A 96 -3.14 3.31 -24.19
#